data_AF-A0A0S8EKQ5-F1
#
_entry.id   AF-A0A0S8EKQ5-F1
#
_cell.length_a   1.000
_cell.length_b   1.000
_cell.length_c   1.000
_cell.angle_alpha   90.00
_cell.angle_beta   90.00
_cell.angle_gamma   90.00
#
_symmetry.space_group_name_H-M   'P 1'
#
loop_
_entity.id
_entity.type
_entity.pdbx_description
1 polymer ?
#
loop_
_entity_poly.entity_id
_entity_poly.type
_entity_poly.pdbx_seq_one_letter_code
_entity_poly.pdbx_strand_id
1 'polypeptide(L)'
;MSSRLVTILAGYEYGADGYLTKGIKREKIGEAIETVLSGNVYYMPGTKEELAALTNRMPVQGPLNPKVYLNLIDLKIFEFMAMGMTVDEVAENMCPSMNKKTIHNRVSQICSKLKIKRSQIQEVAIQYGLINPKL
;
A
#
# COMPACT_ATOMS: atom_id res chain seq x y z
N MET A 1 -16.18 22.55 -1.48
CA MET A 1 -15.31 21.35 -1.41
C MET A 1 -14.46 21.32 -2.66
N SER A 2 -13.14 21.15 -2.56
CA SER A 2 -12.27 21.09 -3.75
C SER A 2 -12.44 19.74 -4.45
N SER A 3 -13.26 19.70 -5.51
CA SER A 3 -13.59 18.49 -6.30
C SER A 3 -12.35 17.69 -6.72
N ARG A 4 -11.21 18.36 -6.89
CA ARG A 4 -9.94 17.75 -7.29
C ARG A 4 -9.39 16.77 -6.25
N LEU A 5 -9.41 17.11 -4.96
CA LEU A 5 -8.81 16.26 -3.92
C LEU A 5 -9.60 14.97 -3.70
N VAL A 6 -10.92 15.04 -3.84
CA VAL A 6 -11.80 13.87 -3.75
C VAL A 6 -11.53 12.90 -4.90
N THR A 7 -11.34 13.39 -6.13
CA THR A 7 -10.97 12.55 -7.27
C THR A 7 -9.60 11.90 -7.10
N ILE A 8 -8.63 12.66 -6.58
CA ILE A 8 -7.28 12.14 -6.30
C ILE A 8 -7.34 11.05 -5.23
N LEU A 9 -8.05 11.30 -4.12
CA LEU A 9 -8.22 10.34 -3.03
C LEU A 9 -8.91 9.07 -3.52
N ALA A 10 -10.01 9.21 -4.26
CA ALA A 10 -10.72 8.07 -4.85
C ALA A 10 -9.80 7.26 -5.78
N GLY A 11 -8.98 7.92 -6.61
CA GLY A 11 -8.01 7.25 -7.46
C GLY A 11 -7.03 6.37 -6.67
N TYR A 12 -6.52 6.89 -5.55
CA TYR A 12 -5.69 6.09 -4.63
C TYR A 12 -6.49 4.95 -3.99
N GLU A 13 -7.72 5.20 -3.53
CA GLU A 13 -8.60 4.18 -2.95
C GLU A 13 -8.93 3.03 -3.93
N TYR A 14 -8.92 3.31 -5.23
CA TYR A 14 -9.07 2.31 -6.30
C TYR A 14 -7.74 1.67 -6.75
N GLY A 15 -6.63 1.96 -6.07
CA GLY A 15 -5.33 1.32 -6.29
C GLY A 15 -4.42 2.03 -7.30
N ALA A 16 -4.61 3.33 -7.56
CA ALA A 16 -3.65 4.07 -8.37
C ALA A 16 -2.32 4.26 -7.61
N ASP A 17 -1.19 3.91 -8.23
CA ASP A 17 0.14 4.13 -7.63
C ASP A 17 0.66 5.57 -7.82
N GLY A 18 -0.10 6.44 -8.48
CA GLY A 18 0.23 7.85 -8.63
C GLY A 18 -0.85 8.63 -9.38
N TYR A 19 -0.94 9.94 -9.13
CA TYR A 19 -1.86 10.83 -9.81
C TYR A 19 -1.15 12.06 -10.39
N LEU A 20 -1.33 12.30 -11.70
CA LEU A 20 -0.75 13.41 -12.43
C LEU A 20 -1.85 14.26 -13.07
N THR A 21 -1.66 15.58 -13.11
CA THR A 21 -2.55 16.49 -13.84
C THR A 21 -1.94 16.87 -15.19
N LYS A 22 -2.76 17.27 -16.17
CA LYS A 22 -2.33 17.64 -17.52
C LYS A 22 -1.32 18.80 -17.58
N GLY A 23 -1.11 19.55 -16.49
CA GLY A 23 -0.17 20.67 -16.39
C GLY A 23 1.20 20.31 -15.81
N ILE A 24 1.49 19.04 -15.53
CA ILE A 24 2.77 18.62 -14.96
C ILE A 24 3.91 18.80 -15.98
N LYS A 25 5.06 19.30 -15.51
CA LYS A 25 6.27 19.39 -16.36
C LYS A 25 6.78 18.00 -16.72
N ARG A 26 7.37 17.84 -17.90
CA ARG A 26 7.83 16.53 -18.42
C ARG A 26 8.83 15.84 -17.48
N GLU A 27 9.70 16.60 -16.83
CA GLU A 27 10.72 16.08 -15.92
C GLU A 27 10.08 15.39 -14.70
N LYS A 28 8.93 15.90 -14.25
CA LYS A 28 8.16 15.33 -13.14
C LYS A 28 7.38 14.07 -13.53
N ILE A 29 7.11 13.87 -14.81
CA ILE A 29 6.51 12.62 -15.30
C ILE A 29 7.53 11.49 -15.18
N GLY A 30 8.80 11.73 -15.55
CA GLY A 30 9.88 10.76 -15.38
C GLY A 30 10.06 10.34 -13.93
N GLU A 31 10.16 11.33 -13.02
CA GLU A 31 10.25 11.09 -11.57
C GLU A 31 9.06 10.27 -11.04
N ALA A 32 7.85 10.54 -11.52
CA ALA A 32 6.65 9.79 -11.14
C ALA A 32 6.74 8.32 -11.56
N ILE A 33 7.18 8.07 -12.79
CA ILE A 33 7.36 6.71 -13.32
C ILE A 33 8.43 5.96 -12.51
N GLU A 34 9.59 6.57 -12.30
CA GLU A 34 10.67 5.95 -11.51
C GLU A 34 10.24 5.63 -10.08
N THR A 35 9.49 6.55 -9.45
CA THR A 35 8.93 6.36 -8.11
C THR A 35 8.01 5.14 -8.06
N VAL A 36 7.07 5.04 -9.01
CA VAL A 36 6.14 3.90 -9.09
C VAL A 36 6.87 2.59 -9.37
N LEU A 37 7.82 2.59 -10.30
CA LEU A 37 8.64 1.41 -10.62
C LEU A 37 9.49 0.94 -9.43
N SER A 38 9.90 1.85 -8.54
CA SER A 38 10.59 1.51 -7.29
C SER A 38 9.68 0.90 -6.21
N GLY A 39 8.38 0.74 -6.49
CA GLY A 39 7.37 0.21 -5.56
C GLY A 39 6.84 1.22 -4.55
N ASN A 40 7.02 2.52 -4.84
CA ASN A 40 6.54 3.64 -4.04
C ASN A 40 5.36 4.35 -4.72
N VAL A 41 4.43 4.88 -3.94
CA VAL A 41 3.33 5.71 -4.47
C VAL A 41 3.85 7.11 -4.75
N TYR A 42 3.63 7.61 -5.97
CA TYR A 42 3.97 8.97 -6.34
C TYR A 42 2.87 9.95 -5.94
N TYR A 43 3.21 10.92 -5.09
CA TYR A 43 2.34 12.03 -4.74
C TYR A 43 2.83 13.30 -5.44
N MET A 44 1.95 13.97 -6.17
CA MET A 44 2.27 15.26 -6.76
C MET A 44 2.59 16.29 -5.65
N PRO A 45 3.58 17.18 -5.83
CA PRO A 45 3.94 18.15 -4.79
C PRO A 45 2.73 18.92 -4.25
N GLY A 46 2.61 19.03 -2.93
CA GLY A 46 1.49 19.68 -2.24
C GLY A 46 0.24 18.81 -2.09
N THR A 47 0.04 17.77 -2.92
CA THR A 47 -1.14 16.90 -2.78
C THR A 47 -1.05 15.98 -1.58
N LYS A 48 0.16 15.59 -1.16
CA LYS A 48 0.35 14.73 0.02
C LYS A 48 -0.10 15.44 1.29
N GLU A 49 0.27 16.71 1.46
CA GLU A 49 -0.09 17.54 2.60
C GLU A 49 -1.59 17.88 2.57
N GLU A 50 -2.13 18.21 1.40
CA GLU A 50 -3.56 18.47 1.20
C GLU A 50 -4.44 17.24 1.51
N LEU A 51 -4.02 16.05 1.05
CA LEU A 51 -4.70 14.79 1.36
C LEU A 51 -4.55 14.43 2.83
N ALA A 52 -3.38 14.64 3.44
CA ALA A 52 -3.17 14.43 4.86
C ALA A 52 -4.04 15.36 5.73
N ALA A 53 -4.28 16.61 5.30
CA ALA A 53 -5.19 17.52 5.98
C ALA A 53 -6.67 17.12 5.79
N LEU A 54 -7.02 16.60 4.60
CA LEU A 54 -8.35 16.07 4.32
C LEU A 54 -8.65 14.82 5.17
N THR A 55 -7.68 13.91 5.28
CA THR A 55 -7.80 12.72 6.11
C THR A 55 -7.62 13.04 7.60
N ASN A 56 -6.81 14.02 8.03
CA ASN A 56 -6.76 14.41 9.44
C ASN A 56 -8.07 15.02 9.98
N ARG A 57 -8.96 15.51 9.10
CA ARG A 57 -10.32 15.91 9.48
C ARG A 57 -11.28 14.72 9.70
N MET A 58 -10.90 13.53 9.24
CA MET A 58 -11.54 12.26 9.58
C MET A 58 -10.50 11.38 10.24
N PRO A 59 -10.31 11.42 11.56
CA PRO A 59 -9.23 10.66 12.18
C PRO A 59 -9.38 9.21 11.73
N VAL A 60 -8.48 8.74 10.86
CA VAL A 60 -8.43 7.34 10.44
C VAL A 60 -7.84 6.62 11.64
N GLN A 61 -8.67 6.46 12.67
CA GLN A 61 -8.37 5.62 13.82
C GLN A 61 -8.49 4.19 13.32
N GLY A 62 -7.41 3.70 12.71
CA GLY A 62 -7.38 2.34 12.20
C GLY A 62 -6.18 2.05 11.32
N PRO A 63 -5.89 0.75 11.11
CA PRO A 63 -4.92 0.30 10.12
C PRO A 63 -5.27 0.85 8.74
N LEU A 64 -4.26 1.16 7.91
CA LEU A 64 -4.51 1.61 6.54
C LEU A 64 -4.97 0.43 5.67
N ASN A 65 -5.83 0.70 4.66
CA ASN A 65 -6.36 -0.34 3.78
C ASN A 65 -5.24 -1.00 2.94
N PRO A 66 -4.94 -2.30 3.11
CA PRO A 66 -3.84 -2.93 2.39
C PRO A 66 -4.02 -2.93 0.87
N LYS A 67 -5.27 -2.97 0.36
CA LYS A 67 -5.57 -2.92 -1.10
C LYS A 67 -5.16 -1.58 -1.73
N VAL A 68 -5.05 -0.53 -0.93
CA VAL A 68 -4.74 0.84 -1.36
C VAL A 68 -3.24 1.14 -1.22
N TYR A 69 -2.62 0.65 -0.15
CA TYR A 69 -1.27 1.07 0.23
C TYR A 69 -0.18 0.04 -0.11
N LEU A 70 -0.53 -1.16 -0.55
CA LEU A 70 0.40 -2.20 -0.96
C LEU A 70 0.35 -2.42 -2.47
N ASN A 71 1.53 -2.54 -3.10
CA ASN A 71 1.63 -3.05 -4.47
C ASN A 71 1.21 -4.52 -4.51
N LEU A 72 0.95 -5.05 -5.71
CA LEU A 72 0.48 -6.42 -5.93
C LEU A 72 1.33 -7.49 -5.21
N ILE A 73 2.66 -7.34 -5.22
CA ILE A 73 3.57 -8.30 -4.58
C ILE A 73 3.48 -8.19 -3.06
N ASP A 74 3.51 -6.97 -2.52
CA ASP A 74 3.37 -6.72 -1.08
C ASP A 74 2.01 -7.20 -0.57
N LEU A 75 0.94 -6.98 -1.34
CA LEU A 75 -0.40 -7.45 -1.03
C LEU A 75 -0.44 -8.98 -0.98
N LYS A 76 0.21 -9.66 -1.94
CA LYS A 76 0.29 -11.12 -1.96
C LYS A 76 1.05 -11.68 -0.76
N ILE A 77 2.18 -11.06 -0.40
CA ILE A 77 2.93 -11.41 0.81
C ILE A 77 2.04 -11.22 2.05
N PHE A 78 1.31 -10.10 2.12
CA PHE A 78 0.40 -9.81 3.22
C PHE A 78 -0.73 -10.86 3.35
N GLU A 79 -1.34 -11.27 2.25
CA GLU A 79 -2.34 -12.35 2.21
C GLU A 79 -1.80 -13.67 2.77
N PHE A 80 -0.62 -14.10 2.33
CA PHE A 80 -0.01 -15.34 2.82
C PHE A 80 0.31 -15.27 4.31
N MET A 81 0.87 -14.16 4.78
CA MET A 81 1.12 -13.93 6.20
C MET A 81 -0.19 -13.96 7.00
N ALA A 82 -1.27 -13.39 6.46
CA ALA A 82 -2.58 -13.39 7.10
C ALA A 82 -3.22 -14.80 7.16
N MET A 83 -2.86 -15.70 6.23
CA MET A 83 -3.24 -17.12 6.26
C MET A 83 -2.41 -17.94 7.26
N GLY A 84 -1.47 -17.32 7.98
CA GLY A 84 -0.64 -17.98 8.99
C GLY A 84 0.69 -18.53 8.47
N MET A 85 1.05 -18.24 7.21
CA MET A 85 2.34 -18.66 6.67
C MET A 85 3.50 -17.90 7.31
N THR A 86 4.58 -18.61 7.57
CA THR A 86 5.87 -18.07 8.00
C THR A 86 6.60 -17.40 6.84
N VAL A 87 7.58 -16.54 7.14
CA VAL A 87 8.43 -15.90 6.11
C VAL A 87 9.10 -16.92 5.20
N ASP A 88 9.44 -18.08 5.75
CA ASP A 88 10.10 -19.17 5.03
C ASP A 88 9.14 -19.84 4.04
N GLU A 89 7.92 -20.17 4.49
CA GLU A 89 6.88 -20.72 3.61
C GLU A 89 6.45 -19.72 2.53
N VAL A 90 6.37 -18.42 2.85
CA VAL A 90 6.10 -17.37 1.87
C VAL A 90 7.21 -17.29 0.82
N ALA A 91 8.48 -17.37 1.24
CA ALA A 91 9.61 -17.36 0.31
C ALA A 91 9.62 -18.60 -0.60
N GLU A 92 9.26 -19.77 -0.07
CA GLU A 92 9.12 -21.01 -0.86
C GLU A 92 7.99 -20.88 -1.89
N ASN A 93 6.84 -20.32 -1.51
CA ASN A 93 5.71 -20.08 -2.42
C ASN A 93 5.98 -18.99 -3.48
N MET A 94 6.91 -18.08 -3.22
CA MET A 94 7.30 -17.01 -4.15
C MET A 94 8.58 -17.33 -4.94
N CYS A 95 9.17 -18.51 -4.76
CA CYS A 95 10.32 -18.97 -5.53
C CYS A 95 9.90 -19.23 -6.99
N PRO A 96 10.68 -18.80 -8.01
CA PRO A 96 12.06 -18.31 -8.00
C PRO A 96 12.23 -16.78 -7.86
N SER A 97 11.16 -16.02 -7.64
CA SER A 97 11.19 -14.56 -7.75
C SER A 97 11.82 -13.84 -6.55
N MET A 98 11.82 -14.42 -5.34
CA MET A 98 12.33 -13.75 -4.13
C MET A 98 12.97 -14.72 -3.13
N ASN A 99 14.00 -14.24 -2.41
CA ASN A 99 14.64 -14.98 -1.32
C ASN A 99 14.09 -14.60 0.07
N LYS A 100 14.38 -15.43 1.09
CA LYS A 100 13.93 -15.26 2.48
C LYS A 100 14.25 -13.88 3.07
N LYS A 101 15.46 -13.35 2.82
CA LYS A 101 15.90 -12.04 3.33
C LYS A 101 15.06 -10.90 2.73
N THR A 102 14.76 -10.98 1.43
CA THR A 102 13.91 -10.01 0.74
C THR A 102 12.48 -10.05 1.28
N ILE A 103 11.89 -11.24 1.48
CA ILE A 103 10.55 -11.36 2.07
C ILE A 103 10.54 -10.78 3.49
N HIS A 104 11.53 -11.07 4.32
CA HIS A 104 11.62 -10.50 5.66
C HIS A 104 11.60 -8.96 5.65
N ASN A 105 12.41 -8.35 4.78
CA ASN A 105 12.46 -6.90 4.62
C ASN A 105 11.13 -6.32 4.15
N ARG A 106 10.48 -6.97 3.17
CA ARG A 106 9.18 -6.53 2.66
C ARG A 106 8.10 -6.63 3.73
N VAL A 107 8.06 -7.68 4.54
CA VAL A 107 7.10 -7.78 5.66
C VAL A 107 7.27 -6.62 6.65
N SER A 108 8.51 -6.25 6.99
CA SER A 108 8.78 -5.08 7.83
C SER A 108 8.29 -3.77 7.19
N GLN A 109 8.51 -3.60 5.88
CA GLN A 109 8.03 -2.44 5.14
C GLN A 109 6.50 -2.40 5.04
N ILE A 110 5.84 -3.55 4.81
CA ILE A 110 4.39 -3.69 4.79
C ILE A 110 3.80 -3.23 6.13
N CYS A 111 4.30 -3.75 7.25
CA CYS A 111 3.83 -3.38 8.59
C CYS A 111 4.00 -1.88 8.85
N SER A 112 5.14 -1.31 8.45
CA SER A 112 5.41 0.12 8.55
C SER A 112 4.47 0.96 7.68
N LYS A 113 4.28 0.57 6.41
CA LYS A 113 3.37 1.23 5.46
C LYS A 113 1.93 1.25 5.98
N LEU A 114 1.47 0.16 6.57
CA LEU A 114 0.10 0.03 7.09
C LEU A 114 -0.09 0.55 8.52
N LYS A 115 1.00 0.94 9.20
CA LYS A 115 1.03 1.35 10.61
C LYS A 115 0.48 0.29 11.57
N ILE A 116 0.83 -0.97 11.32
CA ILE A 116 0.37 -2.13 12.10
C ILE A 116 1.53 -2.90 12.68
N LYS A 117 1.29 -3.63 13.77
CA LYS A 117 2.20 -4.67 14.25
C LYS A 117 2.01 -5.95 13.44
N ARG A 118 3.05 -6.77 13.39
CA ARG A 118 3.01 -8.09 12.73
C ARG A 118 1.86 -8.97 13.25
N SER A 119 1.55 -8.88 14.54
CA SER A 119 0.45 -9.60 15.18
C SER A 119 -0.95 -9.18 14.71
N GLN A 120 -1.09 -8.00 14.09
CA GLN A 120 -2.36 -7.46 13.61
C GLN A 120 -2.65 -7.80 12.15
N ILE A 121 -1.71 -8.43 11.43
CA ILE A 121 -1.84 -8.74 9.99
C ILE A 121 -3.15 -9.49 9.70
N GLN A 122 -3.46 -10.52 10.48
CA GLN A 122 -4.65 -11.34 10.28
C GLN A 122 -5.94 -10.54 10.53
N GLU A 123 -6.02 -9.81 11.64
CA GLU A 123 -7.15 -8.95 11.98
C GLU A 123 -7.43 -7.92 10.88
N VAL A 124 -6.38 -7.24 10.41
CA VAL A 124 -6.46 -6.24 9.34
C VAL A 124 -6.89 -6.87 8.02
N ALA A 125 -6.38 -8.06 7.70
CA ALA A 125 -6.76 -8.76 6.48
C ALA A 125 -8.26 -9.14 6.48
N ILE A 126 -8.79 -9.56 7.62
CA ILE A 126 -10.23 -9.84 7.79
C ILE A 126 -11.05 -8.54 7.69
N GLN A 127 -10.62 -7.48 8.40
CA GLN A 127 -11.28 -6.18 8.40
C GLN A 127 -11.49 -5.63 6.97
N TYR A 128 -10.51 -5.85 6.08
CA TYR A 128 -10.57 -5.39 4.68
C TYR A 128 -11.01 -6.46 3.66
N GLY A 129 -11.49 -7.62 4.15
CA GLY A 129 -12.02 -8.70 3.30
C GLY A 129 -10.99 -9.24 2.31
N LEU A 130 -9.74 -9.43 2.77
CA LEU A 130 -8.66 -10.06 2.01
C LEU A 130 -8.62 -11.56 2.25
N ILE A 131 -8.99 -11.99 3.46
CA ILE A 131 -9.14 -13.41 3.81
C ILE A 131 -10.46 -13.59 4.54
N ASN A 132 -11.05 -14.78 4.39
CA ASN A 132 -12.17 -15.18 5.24
C ASN A 132 -11.60 -15.86 6.49
N PRO A 133 -12.08 -15.52 7.70
CA PRO A 133 -11.78 -16.32 8.88
C PRO A 133 -12.26 -17.75 8.60
N LYS A 134 -11.35 -18.73 8.76
CA LYS A 134 -11.77 -20.13 8.76
C LYS A 134 -12.71 -20.30 9.96
N LEU A 135 -13.97 -20.63 9.66
CA LEU A 135 -14.92 -21.23 10.61
C LEU A 135 -14.32 -22.50 11.22
#